data_AF-A0A1E7FW36-F1
#
_entry.id   AF-A0A1E7FW36-F1
#
_cell.length_a   1.000
_cell.length_b   1.000
_cell.length_c   1.000
_cell.angle_alpha   90.00
_cell.angle_beta   90.00
_cell.angle_gamma   90.00
#
_symmetry.space_group_name_H-M   'P 1'
#
loop_
_entity.id
_entity.type
_entity.pdbx_description
1 polymer ?
#
loop_
_entity_poly.entity_id
_entity_poly.type
_entity_poly.pdbx_seq_one_letter_code
_entity_poly.pdbx_strand_id
1 'polypeptide(L)'
;MVDGDSSVPTEILSIFMPRLKEMLSRVNELSPKVPFEENDGIAVGKLILESMYTKGRLELFDGVLVFEDDNDNDTNTNNCNGNTDTDKHGRQLHQPLMLSTEAEKDPLIYMVMRLFDMKSGVPLPTSGTNEFLSAVIGVRVLSTWLSLPQLMQITVQIEGTIPFRPVTPDGTAMDRLYDRLIKVATDQSEDWLTESIHLAATMANSDLCSFDTSDRDFFLDSNWSLIPEFRPTMLDENCSLREYYDEFLALEGKTKFLHSVVPNIFQVFRNVPSDEELADKQAKTRMNLNLANDYGQVRRLQLFVLMEFVTIVGEDPDTISGRPFLSMEIPQSQFSRNDKDQNQDEIRELLFLGRKTGFPWDPARCLLGAYLYDKLGKRGVDRAVEVGKNGTPGGGDLLMHLPKEVVATVASSLGGVLPNRAEAFLEIPNKLGKILN
;
A
#
# COMPACT_ATOMS: atom_id res chain seq x y z
N MET A 1 -8.07 -1.72 38.33
CA MET A 1 -6.90 -1.01 37.80
C MET A 1 -6.21 -1.91 36.79
N VAL A 2 -6.70 -1.89 35.56
CA VAL A 2 -5.92 -2.22 34.35
C VAL A 2 -6.40 -1.19 33.33
N ASP A 3 -5.92 0.04 33.49
CA ASP A 3 -5.96 1.03 32.41
C ASP A 3 -4.87 0.62 31.42
N GLY A 4 -5.20 -0.34 30.56
CA GLY A 4 -4.44 -0.61 29.36
C GLY A 4 -4.80 0.48 28.37
N ASP A 5 -3.97 1.50 28.27
CA ASP A 5 -4.09 2.59 27.30
C ASP A 5 -3.93 1.99 25.89
N SER A 6 -5.04 1.51 25.33
CA SER A 6 -5.15 1.06 23.94
C SER A 6 -5.25 2.30 23.04
N SER A 7 -4.21 3.13 23.07
CA SER A 7 -4.11 4.24 22.13
C SER A 7 -3.92 3.63 20.74
N VAL A 8 -4.90 3.88 19.87
CA VAL A 8 -4.80 3.54 18.46
C VAL A 8 -3.57 4.25 17.88
N PRO A 9 -2.67 3.57 17.15
CA PRO A 9 -1.50 4.21 16.56
C PRO A 9 -1.94 5.44 15.73
N THR A 10 -1.40 6.61 16.07
CA THR A 10 -1.72 7.90 15.44
C THR A 10 -1.55 7.88 13.92
N GLU A 11 -0.70 6.97 13.43
CA GLU A 11 -0.41 6.73 12.01
C GLU A 11 -1.60 6.07 11.28
N ILE A 12 -2.31 5.13 11.90
CA ILE A 12 -3.51 4.49 11.31
C ILE A 12 -4.69 5.48 11.23
N LEU A 13 -4.84 6.32 12.26
CA LEU A 13 -5.83 7.40 12.27
C LEU A 13 -5.63 8.39 11.10
N SER A 14 -4.39 8.63 10.69
CA SER A 14 -4.07 9.56 9.61
C SER A 14 -4.49 9.06 8.21
N ILE A 15 -4.61 7.75 8.02
CA ILE A 15 -4.95 7.11 6.75
C ILE A 15 -6.47 6.86 6.63
N PHE A 16 -7.10 6.36 7.70
CA PHE A 16 -8.51 5.96 7.69
C PHE A 16 -9.49 7.15 7.79
N MET A 17 -9.15 8.15 8.61
CA MET A 17 -10.07 9.25 8.93
C MET A 17 -10.40 10.18 7.74
N PRO A 18 -9.47 10.51 6.83
CA PRO A 18 -9.81 11.29 5.64
C PRO A 18 -10.83 10.60 4.72
N ARG A 19 -10.70 9.28 4.50
CA ARG A 19 -11.60 8.49 3.64
C ARG A 19 -13.01 8.41 4.24
N LEU A 20 -13.10 8.17 5.54
CA LEU A 20 -14.37 8.14 6.23
C LEU A 20 -15.02 9.53 6.31
N LYS A 21 -14.23 10.60 6.52
CA LYS A 21 -14.74 11.98 6.50
C LYS A 21 -15.36 12.35 5.15
N GLU A 22 -14.73 11.96 4.04
CA GLU A 22 -15.30 12.19 2.70
C GLU A 22 -16.56 11.34 2.46
N MET A 23 -16.60 10.10 2.97
CA MET A 23 -17.80 9.27 2.88
C MET A 23 -18.96 9.88 3.70
N LEU A 24 -18.68 10.39 4.91
CA LEU A 24 -19.67 10.97 5.81
C LEU A 24 -20.07 12.41 5.43
N SER A 25 -19.20 13.18 4.78
CA SER A 25 -19.56 14.52 4.27
C SER A 25 -20.69 14.44 3.24
N ARG A 26 -20.73 13.35 2.47
CA ARG A 26 -21.81 13.06 1.50
C ARG A 26 -23.08 12.48 2.15
N VAL A 27 -22.99 11.93 3.36
CA VAL A 27 -24.20 11.51 4.12
C VAL A 27 -25.07 12.72 4.48
N ASN A 28 -24.48 13.90 4.68
CA ASN A 28 -25.22 15.15 4.88
C ASN A 28 -26.08 15.54 3.65
N GLU A 29 -25.62 15.21 2.45
CA GLU A 29 -26.38 15.44 1.21
C GLU A 29 -27.58 14.49 1.11
N LEU A 30 -27.48 13.29 1.73
CA LEU A 30 -28.49 12.25 1.71
C LEU A 30 -29.53 12.35 2.84
N SER A 31 -29.29 13.14 3.89
CA SER A 31 -30.20 13.30 5.04
C SER A 31 -30.32 14.76 5.52
N PRO A 32 -31.14 15.60 4.85
CA PRO A 32 -31.28 17.01 5.20
C PRO A 32 -31.98 17.28 6.55
N LYS A 33 -32.43 16.23 7.26
CA LYS A 33 -33.21 16.36 8.51
C LYS A 33 -32.37 16.33 9.79
N VAL A 34 -31.12 15.85 9.72
CA VAL A 34 -30.17 15.86 10.84
C VAL A 34 -28.76 16.06 10.28
N PRO A 35 -28.17 17.27 10.38
CA PRO A 35 -26.80 17.48 9.91
C PRO A 35 -25.83 16.70 10.79
N PHE A 36 -25.00 15.87 10.18
CA PHE A 36 -23.78 15.29 10.72
C PHE A 36 -22.75 16.41 10.91
N GLU A 37 -22.41 16.74 12.16
CA GLU A 37 -21.37 17.73 12.45
C GLU A 37 -19.97 17.10 12.26
N GLU A 38 -18.93 17.93 12.06
CA GLU A 38 -17.56 17.43 11.83
C GLU A 38 -17.05 16.54 12.98
N ASN A 39 -17.52 16.80 14.20
CA ASN A 39 -17.22 16.01 15.39
C ASN A 39 -17.89 14.62 15.38
N ASP A 40 -19.05 14.47 14.74
CA ASP A 40 -19.75 13.20 14.60
C ASP A 40 -19.01 12.26 13.65
N GLY A 41 -18.44 12.80 12.57
CA GLY A 41 -17.61 12.02 11.65
C GLY A 41 -16.33 11.51 12.29
N ILE A 42 -15.70 12.33 13.15
CA ILE A 42 -14.55 11.91 13.95
C ILE A 42 -14.95 10.86 14.99
N ALA A 43 -16.11 11.04 15.64
CA ALA A 43 -16.62 10.08 16.61
C ALA A 43 -16.91 8.73 15.95
N VAL A 44 -17.60 8.69 14.79
CA VAL A 44 -17.89 7.46 14.04
C VAL A 44 -16.61 6.80 13.54
N GLY A 45 -15.63 7.56 13.04
CA GLY A 45 -14.36 6.98 12.60
C GLY A 45 -13.51 6.41 13.72
N LYS A 46 -13.51 7.08 14.87
CA LYS A 46 -12.94 6.53 16.10
C LYS A 46 -13.70 5.30 16.56
N LEU A 47 -15.03 5.29 16.45
CA LEU A 47 -15.91 4.15 16.81
C LEU A 47 -15.63 2.91 15.96
N ILE A 48 -15.48 3.08 14.63
CA ILE A 48 -15.16 2.02 13.67
C ILE A 48 -13.74 1.51 13.93
N LEU A 49 -12.76 2.41 14.05
CA LEU A 49 -11.37 2.02 14.22
C LEU A 49 -11.13 1.34 15.58
N GLU A 50 -11.69 1.88 16.67
CA GLU A 50 -11.64 1.22 17.99
C GLU A 50 -12.40 -0.11 17.98
N SER A 51 -13.46 -0.27 17.18
CA SER A 51 -14.16 -1.57 17.06
C SER A 51 -13.32 -2.66 16.39
N MET A 52 -12.33 -2.30 15.57
CA MET A 52 -11.42 -3.26 14.94
C MET A 52 -10.33 -3.76 15.91
N TYR A 53 -10.04 -3.03 17.00
CA TYR A 53 -8.89 -3.31 17.88
C TYR A 53 -9.24 -3.54 19.36
N THR A 54 -10.49 -3.39 19.78
CA THR A 54 -10.89 -3.56 21.20
C THR A 54 -11.82 -4.76 21.41
N LYS A 55 -11.44 -5.66 22.33
CA LYS A 55 -12.14 -6.92 22.65
C LYS A 55 -13.63 -6.76 23.03
N GLY A 56 -14.04 -5.58 23.48
CA GLY A 56 -15.43 -5.27 23.86
C GLY A 56 -16.42 -4.99 22.72
N ARG A 57 -16.00 -5.04 21.44
CA ARG A 57 -16.88 -4.80 20.28
C ARG A 57 -16.92 -5.90 19.23
N LEU A 58 -16.49 -7.11 19.59
CA LEU A 58 -16.84 -8.33 18.84
C LEU A 58 -18.37 -8.47 18.65
N GLU A 59 -19.19 -7.80 19.46
CA GLU A 59 -20.64 -7.66 19.28
C GLU A 59 -21.04 -7.10 17.89
N LEU A 60 -20.26 -6.18 17.31
CA LEU A 60 -20.53 -5.66 15.97
C LEU A 60 -20.28 -6.67 14.85
N PHE A 61 -19.55 -7.75 15.14
CA PHE A 61 -19.38 -8.91 14.28
C PHE A 61 -20.09 -10.15 14.82
N ASP A 62 -20.89 -10.01 15.88
CA ASP A 62 -21.62 -11.13 16.47
C ASP A 62 -22.64 -11.66 15.47
N GLY A 63 -22.66 -12.98 15.34
CA GLY A 63 -23.38 -13.70 14.30
C GLY A 63 -22.84 -13.51 12.87
N VAL A 64 -21.80 -12.69 12.63
CA VAL A 64 -21.23 -12.43 11.29
C VAL A 64 -19.98 -13.25 11.02
N LEU A 65 -19.06 -13.31 11.97
CA LEU A 65 -17.78 -14.01 11.81
C LEU A 65 -17.72 -15.21 12.73
N VAL A 66 -17.12 -16.30 12.25
CA VAL A 66 -16.73 -17.41 13.12
C VAL A 66 -15.32 -17.11 13.61
N PHE A 67 -15.21 -16.85 14.91
CA PHE A 67 -13.95 -16.93 15.62
C PHE A 67 -13.90 -18.33 16.23
N GLU A 68 -12.86 -19.12 15.96
CA GLU A 68 -12.66 -20.34 16.74
C GLU A 68 -12.48 -19.91 18.19
N ASP A 69 -13.33 -20.42 19.07
CA ASP A 69 -13.14 -20.26 20.51
C ASP A 69 -11.83 -20.99 20.87
N ASP A 70 -10.83 -20.23 21.32
CA ASP A 70 -9.71 -20.80 22.09
C ASP A 70 -10.29 -21.34 23.42
N ASN A 71 -10.88 -22.54 23.41
CA ASN A 71 -11.19 -23.27 24.64
C ASN A 71 -11.20 -24.80 24.45
N ASP A 72 -10.17 -25.40 25.03
CA ASP A 72 -10.22 -26.58 25.91
C ASP A 72 -10.91 -27.85 25.38
N ASN A 73 -10.14 -28.68 24.68
CA ASN A 73 -9.81 -30.05 25.14
C ASN A 73 -8.94 -30.75 24.10
N ASP A 74 -7.63 -30.86 24.36
CA ASP A 74 -6.85 -31.94 23.77
C ASP A 74 -5.94 -32.57 24.82
N THR A 75 -6.58 -33.40 25.65
CA THR A 75 -5.90 -34.54 26.26
C THR A 75 -5.88 -35.67 25.23
N ASN A 76 -4.68 -36.03 24.79
CA ASN A 76 -4.33 -37.25 24.04
C ASN A 76 -4.90 -37.44 22.62
N THR A 77 -4.03 -37.40 21.60
CA THR A 77 -3.37 -38.62 21.08
C THR A 77 -2.27 -38.32 20.05
N ASN A 78 -1.27 -39.21 20.03
CA ASN A 78 -0.08 -39.23 19.20
C ASN A 78 -0.35 -39.33 17.68
N ASN A 79 0.66 -38.88 16.92
CA ASN A 79 1.00 -39.19 15.53
C ASN A 79 0.13 -38.58 14.42
N CYS A 80 0.69 -37.60 13.69
CA CYS A 80 1.25 -37.82 12.36
C CYS A 80 1.92 -36.54 11.83
N ASN A 81 3.10 -36.72 11.22
CA ASN A 81 3.89 -35.69 10.56
C ASN A 81 3.08 -34.90 9.51
N GLY A 82 3.05 -33.58 9.65
CA GLY A 82 2.58 -32.64 8.64
C GLY A 82 3.13 -31.26 8.95
N ASN A 83 3.97 -30.75 8.05
CA ASN A 83 4.66 -29.48 8.13
C ASN A 83 3.64 -28.33 8.22
N THR A 84 3.46 -27.72 9.39
CA THR A 84 2.67 -26.49 9.56
C THR A 84 3.58 -25.38 10.08
N ASP A 85 3.74 -24.34 9.26
CA ASP A 85 4.46 -23.12 9.63
C ASP A 85 3.74 -22.47 10.82
N THR A 86 4.35 -22.59 12.00
CA THR A 86 3.89 -21.97 13.24
C THR A 86 4.88 -20.88 13.61
N ASP A 87 4.37 -19.74 14.11
CA ASP A 87 5.26 -18.68 14.61
C ASP A 87 5.97 -19.13 15.90
N LYS A 88 6.89 -18.30 16.38
CA LYS A 88 7.66 -18.53 17.62
C LYS A 88 6.79 -18.68 18.89
N HIS A 89 5.46 -18.53 18.76
CA HIS A 89 4.47 -18.66 19.83
C HIS A 89 3.49 -19.82 19.59
N GLY A 90 3.73 -20.69 18.59
CA GLY A 90 2.89 -21.86 18.34
C GLY A 90 1.52 -21.55 17.75
N ARG A 91 1.30 -20.32 17.25
CA ARG A 91 0.05 -19.97 16.55
C ARG A 91 0.10 -20.52 15.12
N GLN A 92 -0.93 -21.26 14.72
CA GLN A 92 -1.14 -21.61 13.33
C GLN A 92 -1.34 -20.33 12.53
N LEU A 93 -0.38 -19.99 11.66
CA LEU A 93 -0.59 -18.93 10.69
C LEU A 93 -1.56 -19.43 9.62
N HIS A 94 -2.66 -18.69 9.46
CA HIS A 94 -3.56 -18.70 8.30
C HIS A 94 -4.67 -19.77 8.24
N GLN A 95 -5.58 -19.79 9.21
CA GLN A 95 -6.96 -20.13 8.86
C GLN A 95 -7.65 -18.86 8.31
N PRO A 96 -8.32 -18.93 7.15
CA PRO A 96 -9.04 -17.79 6.61
C PRO A 96 -10.23 -17.47 7.52
N LEU A 97 -10.45 -16.19 7.80
CA LEU A 97 -11.61 -15.73 8.57
C LEU A 97 -12.89 -16.17 7.85
N MET A 98 -13.79 -16.83 8.57
CA MET A 98 -15.00 -17.45 7.99
C MET A 98 -16.24 -16.60 8.26
N LEU A 99 -17.11 -16.50 7.26
CA LEU A 99 -18.44 -15.94 7.46
C LEU A 99 -19.34 -16.95 8.17
N SER A 100 -19.98 -16.53 9.26
CA SER A 100 -20.88 -17.34 10.07
C SER A 100 -22.03 -17.93 9.26
N THR A 101 -22.45 -19.15 9.58
CA THR A 101 -23.66 -19.76 8.99
C THR A 101 -24.93 -18.99 9.39
N GLU A 102 -24.85 -18.26 10.50
CA GLU A 102 -25.96 -17.50 11.07
C GLU A 102 -26.05 -16.07 10.50
N ALA A 103 -25.08 -15.63 9.70
CA ALA A 103 -25.01 -14.26 9.19
C ALA A 103 -26.25 -13.86 8.38
N GLU A 104 -26.86 -14.82 7.68
CA GLU A 104 -28.10 -14.63 6.91
C GLU A 104 -29.34 -14.34 7.77
N LYS A 105 -29.29 -14.58 9.09
CA LYS A 105 -30.42 -14.30 10.01
C LYS A 105 -30.56 -12.82 10.36
N ASP A 106 -29.48 -12.04 10.25
CA ASP A 106 -29.51 -10.59 10.43
C ASP A 106 -29.88 -9.93 9.08
N PRO A 107 -31.02 -9.22 8.96
CA PRO A 107 -31.45 -8.65 7.69
C PRO A 107 -30.47 -7.63 7.10
N LEU A 108 -29.75 -6.88 7.94
CA LEU A 108 -28.77 -5.89 7.45
C LEU A 108 -27.52 -6.59 6.91
N ILE A 109 -27.06 -7.63 7.59
CA ILE A 109 -25.91 -8.41 7.15
C ILE A 109 -26.25 -9.21 5.91
N TYR A 110 -27.46 -9.78 5.84
CA TYR A 110 -27.96 -10.45 4.66
C TYR A 110 -27.97 -9.51 3.44
N MET A 111 -28.42 -8.26 3.61
CA MET A 111 -28.36 -7.24 2.56
C MET A 111 -26.91 -7.00 2.09
N VAL A 112 -25.96 -6.81 3.01
CA VAL A 112 -24.54 -6.61 2.67
C VAL A 112 -23.98 -7.83 1.92
N MET A 113 -24.22 -9.04 2.43
CA MET A 113 -23.79 -10.29 1.78
C MET A 113 -24.30 -10.39 0.35
N ARG A 114 -25.58 -10.07 0.13
CA ARG A 114 -26.19 -10.11 -1.21
C ARG A 114 -25.59 -9.07 -2.16
N LEU A 115 -25.20 -7.90 -1.66
CA LEU A 115 -24.56 -6.85 -2.45
C LEU A 115 -23.08 -7.16 -2.74
N PHE A 116 -22.38 -7.88 -1.86
CA PHE A 116 -21.00 -8.34 -2.05
C PHE A 116 -20.89 -9.72 -2.74
N ASP A 117 -22.01 -10.34 -3.12
CA ASP A 117 -22.08 -11.70 -3.68
C ASP A 117 -21.48 -12.78 -2.77
N MET A 118 -21.67 -12.64 -1.46
CA MET A 118 -21.18 -13.56 -0.44
C MET A 118 -22.27 -14.52 0.05
N LYS A 119 -21.84 -15.69 0.54
CA LYS A 119 -22.70 -16.73 1.09
C LYS A 119 -22.25 -17.10 2.50
N SER A 120 -23.19 -17.46 3.37
CA SER A 120 -22.87 -17.98 4.70
C SER A 120 -21.94 -19.20 4.65
N GLY A 121 -21.06 -19.34 5.64
CA GLY A 121 -20.20 -20.51 5.80
C GLY A 121 -19.01 -20.57 4.83
N VAL A 122 -18.72 -19.51 4.08
CA VAL A 122 -17.55 -19.43 3.19
C VAL A 122 -16.44 -18.60 3.81
N PRO A 123 -15.16 -18.85 3.47
CA PRO A 123 -14.07 -17.96 3.87
C PRO A 123 -14.27 -16.58 3.26
N LEU A 124 -13.91 -15.53 4.00
CA LEU A 124 -13.86 -14.18 3.45
C LEU A 124 -12.90 -14.15 2.25
N PRO A 125 -13.23 -13.39 1.20
CA PRO A 125 -12.36 -13.29 0.04
C PRO A 125 -11.03 -12.64 0.42
N THR A 126 -9.96 -12.96 -0.30
CA THR A 126 -8.65 -12.34 -0.10
C THR A 126 -8.58 -10.89 -0.58
N SER A 127 -9.48 -10.50 -1.48
CA SER A 127 -9.67 -9.13 -1.96
C SER A 127 -11.09 -8.68 -1.61
N GLY A 128 -11.25 -7.45 -1.12
CA GLY A 128 -12.54 -6.94 -0.69
C GLY A 128 -12.91 -7.22 0.75
N THR A 129 -12.03 -7.85 1.55
CA THR A 129 -12.28 -8.16 2.96
C THR A 129 -12.53 -6.89 3.77
N ASN A 130 -11.66 -5.89 3.60
CA ASN A 130 -11.74 -4.64 4.35
C ASN A 130 -13.01 -3.88 3.99
N GLU A 131 -13.38 -3.85 2.72
CA GLU A 131 -14.60 -3.23 2.22
C GLU A 131 -15.83 -3.95 2.76
N PHE A 132 -15.86 -5.28 2.73
CA PHE A 132 -16.98 -6.06 3.29
C PHE A 132 -17.17 -5.80 4.78
N LEU A 133 -16.08 -5.88 5.57
CA LEU A 133 -16.14 -5.64 7.01
C LEU A 133 -16.51 -4.18 7.33
N SER A 134 -16.02 -3.23 6.52
CA SER A 134 -16.41 -1.81 6.64
C SER A 134 -17.88 -1.60 6.36
N ALA A 135 -18.45 -2.30 5.36
CA ALA A 135 -19.87 -2.24 5.07
C ALA A 135 -20.71 -2.86 6.20
N VAL A 136 -20.32 -4.03 6.72
CA VAL A 136 -20.96 -4.68 7.88
C VAL A 136 -21.03 -3.74 9.09
N ILE A 137 -19.89 -3.15 9.47
CA ILE A 137 -19.84 -2.19 10.59
C ILE A 137 -20.68 -0.96 10.25
N GLY A 138 -20.49 -0.40 9.05
CA GLY A 138 -21.16 0.81 8.60
C GLY A 138 -22.66 0.70 8.67
N VAL A 139 -23.25 -0.40 8.16
CA VAL A 139 -24.70 -0.57 8.17
C VAL A 139 -25.25 -0.79 9.58
N ARG A 140 -24.56 -1.55 10.43
CA ARG A 140 -24.99 -1.77 11.81
C ARG A 140 -24.96 -0.49 12.62
N VAL A 141 -23.85 0.24 12.57
CA VAL A 141 -23.69 1.52 13.28
C VAL A 141 -24.71 2.54 12.77
N LEU A 142 -24.87 2.70 11.46
CA LEU A 142 -25.71 3.76 10.90
C LEU A 142 -27.21 3.44 10.88
N SER A 143 -27.61 2.20 11.17
CA SER A 143 -29.00 1.72 11.05
C SER A 143 -30.02 2.45 11.93
N THR A 144 -29.57 3.08 13.01
CA THR A 144 -30.43 3.85 13.91
C THR A 144 -30.77 5.25 13.36
N TRP A 145 -29.97 5.75 12.42
CA TRP A 145 -30.10 7.10 11.85
C TRP A 145 -30.52 7.10 10.38
N LEU A 146 -30.23 6.03 9.64
CA LEU A 146 -30.45 5.95 8.20
C LEU A 146 -31.52 4.92 7.85
N SER A 147 -32.28 5.24 6.80
CA SER A 147 -33.24 4.32 6.20
C SER A 147 -32.54 3.18 5.45
N LEU A 148 -33.25 2.06 5.26
CA LEU A 148 -32.71 0.91 4.54
C LEU A 148 -32.18 1.25 3.13
N PRO A 149 -32.86 2.07 2.28
CA PRO A 149 -32.28 2.50 1.01
C PRO A 149 -30.96 3.26 1.16
N GLN A 150 -30.84 4.16 2.13
CA GLN A 150 -29.58 4.89 2.37
C GLN A 150 -28.46 3.93 2.82
N LEU A 151 -28.76 2.94 3.66
CA LEU A 151 -27.80 1.91 4.04
C LEU A 151 -27.36 1.06 2.84
N MET A 152 -28.28 0.74 1.92
CA MET A 152 -27.97 0.07 0.65
C MET A 152 -27.02 0.93 -0.20
N GLN A 153 -27.27 2.23 -0.34
CA GLN A 153 -26.39 3.13 -1.11
C GLN A 153 -24.97 3.19 -0.54
N ILE A 154 -24.84 3.27 0.78
CA ILE A 154 -23.54 3.24 1.44
C ILE A 154 -22.83 1.91 1.18
N THR A 155 -23.56 0.80 1.30
CA THR A 155 -23.03 -0.54 1.04
C THR A 155 -22.54 -0.69 -0.40
N VAL A 156 -23.31 -0.21 -1.37
CA VAL A 156 -22.97 -0.22 -2.80
C VAL A 156 -21.74 0.64 -3.07
N GLN A 157 -21.62 1.82 -2.43
CA GLN A 157 -20.43 2.67 -2.56
C GLN A 157 -19.17 2.00 -1.99
N ILE A 158 -19.26 1.36 -0.82
CA ILE A 158 -18.14 0.64 -0.22
C ILE A 158 -17.77 -0.60 -1.06
N GLU A 159 -18.75 -1.35 -1.58
CA GLU A 159 -18.46 -2.46 -2.50
C GLU A 159 -17.75 -1.97 -3.76
N GLY A 160 -18.18 -0.82 -4.28
CA GLY A 160 -17.61 -0.19 -5.45
C GLY A 160 -16.11 0.08 -5.33
N THR A 161 -15.60 0.33 -4.12
CA THR A 161 -14.18 0.67 -3.87
C THR A 161 -13.25 -0.53 -3.90
N ILE A 162 -13.74 -1.77 -4.04
CA ILE A 162 -12.88 -2.95 -4.23
C ILE A 162 -12.10 -2.80 -5.56
N PRO A 163 -10.76 -2.64 -5.51
CA PRO A 163 -10.00 -2.15 -6.65
C PRO A 163 -9.68 -3.27 -7.68
N PHE A 164 -9.32 -2.85 -8.89
CA PHE A 164 -8.72 -3.67 -9.96
C PHE A 164 -9.53 -4.90 -10.41
N ARG A 165 -10.86 -4.90 -10.19
CA ARG A 165 -11.72 -6.00 -10.61
C ARG A 165 -11.81 -6.09 -12.13
N PRO A 166 -11.55 -7.26 -12.73
CA PRO A 166 -11.57 -7.40 -14.18
C PRO A 166 -13.00 -7.32 -14.74
N VAL A 167 -13.07 -6.95 -16.02
CA VAL A 167 -14.27 -7.13 -16.84
C VAL A 167 -14.47 -8.64 -17.07
N THR A 168 -15.68 -9.12 -16.84
CA THR A 168 -16.08 -10.52 -17.06
C THR A 168 -17.09 -10.61 -18.21
N PRO A 169 -17.50 -11.82 -18.65
CA PRO A 169 -18.60 -11.94 -19.61
C PRO A 169 -19.90 -11.26 -19.16
N ASP A 170 -20.10 -11.12 -17.85
CA ASP A 170 -21.25 -10.44 -17.24
C ASP A 170 -21.09 -8.91 -17.16
N GLY A 171 -20.03 -8.34 -17.74
CA GLY A 171 -19.77 -6.90 -17.78
C GLY A 171 -18.72 -6.42 -16.79
N THR A 172 -18.72 -5.11 -16.54
CA THR A 172 -17.82 -4.45 -15.59
C THR A 172 -18.19 -4.79 -14.15
N ALA A 173 -17.34 -4.40 -13.20
CA ALA A 173 -17.66 -4.55 -11.78
C ALA A 173 -18.93 -3.78 -11.39
N MET A 174 -19.14 -2.59 -11.96
CA MET A 174 -20.33 -1.77 -11.73
C MET A 174 -21.59 -2.38 -12.33
N ASP A 175 -21.51 -3.00 -13.51
CA ASP A 175 -22.64 -3.73 -14.11
C ASP A 175 -23.09 -4.90 -13.21
N ARG A 176 -22.12 -5.68 -12.71
CA ARG A 176 -22.43 -6.79 -11.79
C ARG A 176 -23.01 -6.29 -10.47
N LEU A 177 -22.53 -5.16 -9.96
CA LEU A 177 -23.06 -4.55 -8.74
C LEU A 177 -24.49 -4.04 -8.96
N TYR A 178 -24.77 -3.42 -10.11
CA TYR A 178 -26.11 -3.00 -10.52
C TYR A 178 -27.09 -4.18 -10.55
N ASP A 179 -26.70 -5.30 -11.16
CA ASP A 179 -27.53 -6.51 -11.24
C ASP A 179 -27.86 -7.10 -9.86
N ARG A 180 -26.94 -6.98 -8.90
CA ARG A 180 -27.20 -7.40 -7.51
C ARG A 180 -28.09 -6.40 -6.80
N LEU A 181 -27.88 -5.10 -7.02
CA LEU A 181 -28.70 -4.05 -6.42
C LEU A 181 -30.17 -4.16 -6.85
N ILE A 182 -30.47 -4.43 -8.13
CA ILE A 182 -31.85 -4.67 -8.60
C ILE A 182 -32.55 -5.78 -7.80
N LYS A 183 -31.82 -6.86 -7.50
CA LYS A 183 -32.35 -8.04 -6.80
C LYS A 183 -32.57 -7.78 -5.31
N VAL A 184 -31.87 -6.82 -4.74
CA VAL A 184 -31.89 -6.50 -3.30
C VAL A 184 -32.84 -5.33 -3.01
N ALA A 185 -32.91 -4.34 -3.90
CA ALA A 185 -33.69 -3.11 -3.76
C ALA A 185 -34.94 -3.13 -4.65
N THR A 186 -35.79 -4.15 -4.50
CA THR A 186 -36.94 -4.42 -5.40
C THR A 186 -37.99 -3.30 -5.44
N ASP A 187 -38.04 -2.47 -4.41
CA ASP A 187 -39.04 -1.40 -4.27
C ASP A 187 -38.51 -0.03 -4.74
N GLN A 188 -37.26 0.05 -5.21
CA GLN A 188 -36.64 1.30 -5.66
C GLN A 188 -36.84 1.55 -7.16
N SER A 189 -36.80 2.82 -7.57
CA SER A 189 -36.93 3.21 -8.98
C SER A 189 -35.63 2.97 -9.76
N GLU A 190 -35.75 2.81 -11.08
CA GLU A 190 -34.60 2.74 -12.01
C GLU A 190 -33.63 3.92 -11.86
N ASP A 191 -34.16 5.13 -11.67
CA ASP A 191 -33.36 6.34 -11.46
C ASP A 191 -32.53 6.23 -10.18
N TRP A 192 -33.11 5.73 -9.09
CA TRP A 192 -32.42 5.54 -7.82
C TRP A 192 -31.34 4.45 -7.93
N LEU A 193 -31.64 3.34 -8.61
CA LEU A 193 -30.70 2.25 -8.83
C LEU A 193 -29.49 2.72 -9.64
N THR A 194 -29.76 3.47 -10.73
CA THR A 194 -28.72 4.05 -11.60
C THR A 194 -27.84 5.03 -10.83
N GLU A 195 -28.46 5.97 -10.11
CA GLU A 195 -27.73 6.97 -9.34
C GLU A 195 -26.87 6.34 -8.24
N SER A 196 -27.36 5.28 -7.59
CA SER A 196 -26.59 4.57 -6.57
C SER A 196 -25.30 3.95 -7.12
N ILE A 197 -25.32 3.47 -8.37
CA ILE A 197 -24.12 2.95 -9.02
C ILE A 197 -23.22 4.08 -9.54
N HIS A 198 -23.77 5.20 -10.02
CA HIS A 198 -22.95 6.38 -10.34
C HIS A 198 -22.20 6.90 -9.12
N LEU A 199 -22.85 6.97 -7.96
CA LEU A 199 -22.21 7.34 -6.69
C LEU A 199 -21.10 6.35 -6.32
N ALA A 200 -21.34 5.04 -6.50
CA ALA A 200 -20.33 4.03 -6.23
C ALA A 200 -19.13 4.10 -7.17
N ALA A 201 -19.34 4.27 -8.48
CA ALA A 201 -18.26 4.49 -9.45
C ALA A 201 -17.47 5.76 -9.12
N THR A 202 -18.16 6.84 -8.76
CA THR A 202 -17.53 8.12 -8.36
C THR A 202 -16.71 7.96 -7.08
N MET A 203 -17.24 7.26 -6.08
CA MET A 203 -16.54 6.99 -4.82
C MET A 203 -15.28 6.13 -5.06
N ALA A 204 -15.41 5.05 -5.83
CA ALA A 204 -14.28 4.19 -6.19
C ALA A 204 -13.18 4.96 -6.93
N ASN A 205 -13.56 5.83 -7.88
CA ASN A 205 -12.63 6.68 -8.61
C ASN A 205 -11.99 7.75 -7.72
N SER A 206 -12.70 8.21 -6.68
CA SER A 206 -12.18 9.18 -5.71
C SER A 206 -11.19 8.51 -4.75
N ASP A 207 -11.43 7.27 -4.34
CA ASP A 207 -10.49 6.49 -3.50
C ASP A 207 -9.15 6.26 -4.20
N LEU A 208 -9.18 6.16 -5.54
CA LEU A 208 -8.00 5.98 -6.40
C LEU A 208 -7.57 7.28 -7.12
N CYS A 209 -8.00 8.46 -6.64
CA CYS A 209 -7.71 9.75 -7.29
C CYS A 209 -6.22 10.11 -7.35
N SER A 210 -5.39 9.46 -6.53
CA SER A 210 -3.94 9.63 -6.61
C SER A 210 -3.39 9.11 -7.94
N PHE A 211 -4.04 8.14 -8.58
CA PHE A 211 -3.56 7.57 -9.84
C PHE A 211 -3.68 8.53 -11.02
N ASP A 212 -4.69 9.39 -11.09
CA ASP A 212 -4.89 10.34 -12.19
C ASP A 212 -4.51 11.79 -11.85
N THR A 213 -3.87 12.02 -10.71
CA THR A 213 -3.42 13.38 -10.36
C THR A 213 -2.23 13.82 -11.23
N SER A 214 -2.13 15.14 -11.42
CA SER A 214 -0.93 15.78 -11.99
C SER A 214 0.11 16.14 -10.92
N ASP A 215 -0.28 16.09 -9.64
CA ASP A 215 0.62 16.28 -8.50
C ASP A 215 1.38 14.97 -8.22
N ARG A 216 2.61 14.85 -8.73
CA ARG A 216 3.38 13.62 -8.63
C ARG A 216 3.83 13.30 -7.21
N ASP A 217 4.05 14.31 -6.38
CA ASP A 217 4.33 14.12 -4.96
C ASP A 217 3.12 13.48 -4.27
N PHE A 218 1.90 13.97 -4.53
CA PHE A 218 0.69 13.36 -3.99
C PHE A 218 0.52 11.91 -4.43
N PHE A 219 0.79 11.60 -5.70
CA PHE A 219 0.74 10.20 -6.18
C PHE A 219 1.76 9.32 -5.46
N LEU A 220 3.03 9.73 -5.39
CA LEU A 220 4.08 8.95 -4.75
C LEU A 220 3.83 8.78 -3.26
N ASP A 221 3.52 9.86 -2.53
CA ASP A 221 3.25 9.79 -1.08
C ASP A 221 2.06 8.88 -0.78
N SER A 222 0.98 8.96 -1.56
CA SER A 222 -0.20 8.10 -1.39
C SER A 222 0.10 6.63 -1.59
N ASN A 223 1.05 6.29 -2.48
CA ASN A 223 1.45 4.90 -2.70
C ASN A 223 2.49 4.44 -1.66
N TRP A 224 3.40 5.33 -1.25
CA TRP A 224 4.43 5.03 -0.27
C TRP A 224 3.84 4.80 1.13
N SER A 225 2.82 5.56 1.52
CA SER A 225 2.18 5.40 2.84
C SER A 225 1.59 4.01 3.06
N LEU A 226 1.25 3.28 1.99
CA LEU A 226 0.64 1.96 2.05
C LEU A 226 1.66 0.82 2.20
N ILE A 227 2.95 1.06 1.96
CA ILE A 227 3.99 0.00 2.00
C ILE A 227 4.03 -0.70 3.37
N PRO A 228 4.02 0.02 4.50
CA PRO A 228 3.98 -0.59 5.83
C PRO A 228 2.76 -1.50 6.08
N GLU A 229 1.63 -1.25 5.41
CA GLU A 229 0.44 -2.09 5.56
C GLU A 229 0.67 -3.51 5.04
N PHE A 230 1.46 -3.64 3.97
CA PHE A 230 1.82 -4.94 3.38
C PHE A 230 3.14 -5.49 3.94
N ARG A 231 4.01 -4.62 4.46
CA ARG A 231 5.30 -4.96 5.05
C ARG A 231 5.51 -4.25 6.39
N PRO A 232 4.91 -4.75 7.47
CA PRO A 232 5.07 -4.14 8.80
C PRO A 232 6.51 -4.09 9.30
N THR A 233 7.37 -5.01 8.82
CA THR A 233 8.80 -5.04 9.18
C THR A 233 9.54 -3.75 8.82
N MET A 234 9.06 -3.00 7.82
CA MET A 234 9.66 -1.71 7.42
C MET A 234 9.60 -0.66 8.54
N LEU A 235 8.63 -0.79 9.46
CA LEU A 235 8.52 0.10 10.62
C LEU A 235 9.45 -0.29 11.78
N ASP A 236 10.05 -1.48 11.74
CA ASP A 236 11.03 -1.91 12.74
C ASP A 236 12.35 -1.16 12.51
N GLU A 237 12.92 -0.61 13.60
CA GLU A 237 14.22 0.05 13.55
C GLU A 237 15.36 -0.91 13.14
N ASN A 238 15.14 -2.22 13.32
CA ASN A 238 16.07 -3.28 12.97
C ASN A 238 15.83 -3.86 11.57
N CYS A 239 14.91 -3.29 10.78
CA CYS A 239 14.70 -3.71 9.39
C CYS A 239 16.05 -3.70 8.65
N SER A 240 16.40 -4.87 8.12
CA SER A 240 17.72 -5.12 7.54
C SER A 240 17.87 -4.42 6.18
N LEU A 241 19.12 -4.18 5.77
CA LEU A 241 19.40 -3.61 4.46
C LEU A 241 18.87 -4.48 3.32
N ARG A 242 18.90 -5.82 3.48
CA ARG A 242 18.27 -6.77 2.54
C ARG A 242 16.76 -6.55 2.43
N GLU A 243 16.05 -6.45 3.55
CA GLU A 243 14.59 -6.32 3.56
C GLU A 243 14.14 -5.03 2.84
N TYR A 244 14.87 -3.92 3.03
CA TYR A 244 14.65 -2.71 2.24
C TYR A 244 14.80 -2.99 0.75
N TYR A 245 15.90 -3.64 0.32
CA TYR A 245 16.12 -3.96 -1.09
C TYR A 245 15.01 -4.84 -1.67
N ASP A 246 14.59 -5.86 -0.94
CA ASP A 246 13.56 -6.80 -1.36
C ASP A 246 12.20 -6.11 -1.51
N GLU A 247 11.87 -5.13 -0.66
CA GLU A 247 10.63 -4.37 -0.85
C GLU A 247 10.68 -3.46 -2.08
N PHE A 248 11.79 -2.76 -2.35
CA PHE A 248 11.93 -1.98 -3.59
C PHE A 248 11.95 -2.87 -4.85
N LEU A 249 12.44 -4.10 -4.75
CA LEU A 249 12.28 -5.12 -5.78
C LEU A 249 10.81 -5.53 -5.95
N ALA A 250 10.09 -5.76 -4.85
CA ALA A 250 8.66 -6.09 -4.90
C ALA A 250 7.82 -4.96 -5.52
N LEU A 251 8.18 -3.69 -5.27
CA LEU A 251 7.55 -2.52 -5.88
C LEU A 251 7.66 -2.52 -7.42
N GLU A 252 8.76 -3.02 -8.00
CA GLU A 252 8.87 -3.18 -9.46
C GLU A 252 7.78 -4.14 -9.98
N GLY A 253 7.59 -5.26 -9.28
CA GLY A 253 6.54 -6.24 -9.60
C GLY A 253 5.12 -5.65 -9.46
N LYS A 254 4.85 -4.95 -8.35
CA LYS A 254 3.56 -4.28 -8.09
C LYS A 254 3.27 -3.23 -9.16
N THR A 255 4.25 -2.42 -9.56
CA THR A 255 4.09 -1.38 -10.59
C THR A 255 3.80 -1.99 -11.97
N LYS A 256 4.45 -3.11 -12.32
CA LYS A 256 4.14 -3.85 -13.55
C LYS A 256 2.71 -4.41 -13.55
N PHE A 257 2.27 -4.95 -12.41
CA PHE A 257 0.88 -5.37 -12.25
C PHE A 257 -0.09 -4.18 -12.42
N LEU A 258 0.14 -3.07 -11.74
CA LEU A 258 -0.69 -1.87 -11.85
C LEU A 258 -0.76 -1.35 -13.29
N HIS A 259 0.35 -1.38 -14.04
CA HIS A 259 0.36 -1.05 -15.46
C HIS A 259 -0.55 -1.95 -16.32
N SER A 260 -0.59 -3.26 -16.02
CA SER A 260 -1.41 -4.20 -16.77
C SER A 260 -2.91 -4.03 -16.45
N VAL A 261 -3.24 -3.58 -15.24
CA VAL A 261 -4.62 -3.34 -14.82
C VAL A 261 -5.09 -1.90 -14.96
N VAL A 262 -4.32 -0.99 -15.58
CA VAL A 262 -4.76 0.40 -15.88
C VAL A 262 -6.19 0.48 -16.44
N PRO A 263 -6.63 -0.39 -17.38
CA PRO A 263 -8.01 -0.36 -17.87
C PRO A 263 -9.08 -0.59 -16.79
N ASN A 264 -8.73 -1.21 -15.67
CA ASN A 264 -9.62 -1.60 -14.57
C ASN A 264 -9.41 -0.75 -13.30
N ILE A 265 -8.54 0.27 -13.33
CA ILE A 265 -8.29 1.14 -12.17
C ILE A 265 -9.52 2.00 -11.89
N PHE A 266 -10.02 2.69 -12.91
CA PHE A 266 -11.20 3.54 -12.78
C PHE A 266 -12.45 2.77 -13.20
N GLN A 267 -13.50 2.94 -12.41
CA GLN A 267 -14.81 2.36 -12.61
C GLN A 267 -15.65 3.26 -13.51
N VAL A 268 -16.43 2.64 -14.39
CA VAL A 268 -17.38 3.29 -15.28
C VAL A 268 -18.72 2.60 -15.21
N PHE A 269 -19.79 3.38 -15.22
CA PHE A 269 -21.14 2.87 -15.37
C PHE A 269 -21.94 3.82 -16.26
N ARG A 270 -22.59 3.28 -17.30
CA ARG A 270 -23.45 4.06 -18.22
C ARG A 270 -22.83 5.39 -18.67
N ASN A 271 -21.56 5.36 -19.09
CA ASN A 271 -20.78 6.53 -19.55
C ASN A 271 -20.52 7.60 -18.46
N VAL A 272 -20.42 7.18 -17.20
CA VAL A 272 -19.94 7.99 -16.07
C VAL A 272 -18.75 7.27 -15.40
N PRO A 273 -17.53 7.83 -15.45
CA PRO A 273 -17.14 9.02 -16.22
C PRO A 273 -17.27 8.77 -17.74
N SER A 274 -17.23 9.83 -18.53
CA SER A 274 -17.26 9.72 -19.99
C SER A 274 -16.02 8.99 -20.52
N ASP A 275 -16.12 8.42 -21.73
CA ASP A 275 -14.98 7.75 -22.38
C ASP A 275 -13.73 8.66 -22.50
N GLU A 276 -13.92 9.96 -22.75
CA GLU A 276 -12.84 10.94 -22.85
C GLU A 276 -12.15 11.16 -21.49
N GLU A 277 -12.94 11.35 -20.43
CA GLU A 277 -12.43 11.49 -19.06
C GLU A 277 -11.71 10.21 -18.60
N LEU A 278 -12.27 9.04 -18.91
CA LEU A 278 -11.65 7.76 -18.60
C LEU A 278 -10.31 7.60 -19.31
N ALA A 279 -10.22 7.98 -20.58
CA ALA A 279 -8.98 7.92 -21.35
C ALA A 279 -7.91 8.87 -20.79
N ASP A 280 -8.28 10.10 -20.42
CA ASP A 280 -7.38 11.06 -19.78
C ASP A 280 -6.86 10.54 -18.44
N LYS A 281 -7.76 10.03 -17.58
CA LYS A 281 -7.39 9.40 -16.31
C LYS A 281 -6.40 8.25 -16.50
N GLN A 282 -6.67 7.34 -17.43
CA GLN A 282 -5.76 6.23 -17.75
C GLN A 282 -4.41 6.69 -18.28
N ALA A 283 -4.37 7.75 -19.09
CA ALA A 283 -3.12 8.33 -19.59
C ALA A 283 -2.26 8.89 -18.45
N LYS A 284 -2.87 9.67 -17.53
CA LYS A 284 -2.18 10.21 -16.35
C LYS A 284 -1.69 9.11 -15.43
N THR A 285 -2.47 8.05 -15.23
CA THR A 285 -2.04 6.87 -14.46
C THR A 285 -0.80 6.21 -15.05
N ARG A 286 -0.73 6.05 -16.37
CA ARG A 286 0.47 5.48 -17.01
C ARG A 286 1.70 6.34 -16.76
N MET A 287 1.56 7.67 -16.81
CA MET A 287 2.66 8.59 -16.50
C MET A 287 3.10 8.47 -15.04
N ASN A 288 2.14 8.43 -14.11
CA ASN A 288 2.37 8.26 -12.68
C ASN A 288 3.12 6.94 -12.39
N LEU A 289 2.64 5.83 -12.93
CA LEU A 289 3.26 4.52 -12.75
C LEU A 289 4.68 4.45 -13.34
N ASN A 290 4.92 5.07 -14.50
CA ASN A 290 6.27 5.18 -15.06
C ASN A 290 7.21 5.95 -14.12
N LEU A 291 6.74 7.05 -13.54
CA LEU A 291 7.51 7.85 -12.57
C LEU A 291 7.82 7.03 -11.31
N ALA A 292 6.84 6.34 -10.72
CA ALA A 292 7.05 5.48 -9.55
C ALA A 292 8.05 4.36 -9.85
N ASN A 293 7.96 3.74 -11.04
CA ASN A 293 8.93 2.74 -11.47
C ASN A 293 10.34 3.33 -11.55
N ASP A 294 10.51 4.47 -12.20
CA ASP A 294 11.81 5.11 -12.37
C ASP A 294 12.41 5.54 -11.03
N TYR A 295 11.61 6.13 -10.15
CA TYR A 295 12.02 6.48 -8.78
C TYR A 295 12.42 5.24 -7.99
N GLY A 296 11.59 4.19 -8.02
CA GLY A 296 11.84 2.91 -7.36
C GLY A 296 13.12 2.22 -7.85
N GLN A 297 13.42 2.30 -9.14
CA GLN A 297 14.64 1.72 -9.73
C GLN A 297 15.90 2.42 -9.22
N VAL A 298 15.89 3.75 -9.05
CA VAL A 298 17.01 4.48 -8.45
C VAL A 298 17.20 4.07 -7.00
N ARG A 299 16.11 3.99 -6.24
CA ARG A 299 16.12 3.56 -4.82
C ARG A 299 16.63 2.13 -4.65
N ARG A 300 16.26 1.24 -5.57
CA ARG A 300 16.78 -0.12 -5.60
C ARG A 300 18.27 -0.17 -5.92
N LEU A 301 18.72 0.60 -6.92
CA LEU A 301 20.14 0.68 -7.26
C LEU A 301 20.96 1.17 -6.06
N GLN A 302 20.48 2.21 -5.37
CA GLN A 302 21.09 2.71 -4.14
C GLN A 302 21.31 1.58 -3.14
N LEU A 303 20.25 0.85 -2.81
CA LEU A 303 20.31 -0.24 -1.84
C LEU A 303 21.28 -1.33 -2.26
N PHE A 304 21.29 -1.70 -3.54
CA PHE A 304 22.22 -2.70 -4.03
C PHE A 304 23.69 -2.24 -3.94
N VAL A 305 23.98 -0.99 -4.33
CA VAL A 305 25.33 -0.45 -4.17
C VAL A 305 25.79 -0.55 -2.72
N LEU A 306 24.92 -0.18 -1.77
CA LEU A 306 25.21 -0.30 -0.34
C LEU A 306 25.47 -1.75 0.08
N MET A 307 24.65 -2.69 -0.40
CA MET A 307 24.80 -4.12 -0.14
C MET A 307 26.13 -4.69 -0.65
N GLU A 308 26.54 -4.34 -1.87
CA GLU A 308 27.85 -4.71 -2.42
C GLU A 308 28.98 -4.25 -1.49
N PHE A 309 28.94 -2.99 -1.06
CA PHE A 309 29.95 -2.43 -0.18
C PHE A 309 30.04 -3.17 1.16
N VAL A 310 28.90 -3.37 1.85
CA VAL A 310 28.90 -4.01 3.17
C VAL A 310 29.33 -5.48 3.07
N THR A 311 28.92 -6.21 2.03
CA THR A 311 29.36 -7.59 1.82
C THR A 311 30.85 -7.69 1.51
N ILE A 312 31.42 -6.78 0.72
CA ILE A 312 32.87 -6.77 0.43
C ILE A 312 33.72 -6.55 1.68
N VAL A 313 33.23 -5.77 2.66
CA VAL A 313 33.93 -5.57 3.94
C VAL A 313 33.64 -6.67 4.98
N GLY A 314 32.86 -7.69 4.60
CA GLY A 314 32.56 -8.87 5.42
C GLY A 314 31.37 -8.71 6.37
N GLU A 315 30.51 -7.71 6.16
CA GLU A 315 29.23 -7.59 6.86
C GLU A 315 28.13 -8.36 6.13
N ASP A 316 27.10 -8.77 6.86
CA ASP A 316 25.93 -9.46 6.31
C ASP A 316 24.75 -8.48 6.16
N PRO A 317 24.29 -8.19 4.91
CA PRO A 317 23.15 -7.32 4.64
C PRO A 317 21.85 -7.71 5.35
N ASP A 318 21.69 -8.99 5.70
CA ASP A 318 20.52 -9.54 6.38
C ASP A 318 20.51 -9.23 7.89
N THR A 319 21.66 -8.85 8.46
CA THR A 319 21.80 -8.60 9.91
C THR A 319 22.00 -7.12 10.25
N ILE A 320 22.36 -6.30 9.27
CA ILE A 320 22.66 -4.88 9.49
C ILE A 320 21.42 -4.02 9.27
N SER A 321 21.13 -3.12 10.23
CA SER A 321 20.00 -2.19 10.10
C SER A 321 20.18 -1.30 8.87
N GLY A 322 19.17 -1.27 8.00
CA GLY A 322 19.19 -0.51 6.74
C GLY A 322 18.97 0.99 6.93
N ARG A 323 18.28 1.39 8.00
CA ARG A 323 17.82 2.78 8.22
C ARG A 323 18.93 3.83 8.19
N PRO A 324 20.10 3.62 8.85
CA PRO A 324 21.22 4.57 8.78
C PRO A 324 21.74 4.80 7.36
N PHE A 325 21.65 3.80 6.48
CA PHE A 325 22.11 3.91 5.10
C PHE A 325 21.17 4.72 4.20
N LEU A 326 19.86 4.72 4.51
CA LEU A 326 18.88 5.50 3.74
C LEU A 326 19.08 7.00 3.88
N SER A 327 19.58 7.43 5.05
CA SER A 327 19.89 8.82 5.39
C SER A 327 21.36 9.17 5.15
N MET A 328 22.10 8.35 4.40
CA MET A 328 23.51 8.61 4.13
C MET A 328 23.68 9.92 3.35
N GLU A 329 24.47 10.83 3.91
CA GLU A 329 24.80 12.12 3.31
C GLU A 329 25.82 11.97 2.17
N ILE A 330 25.62 12.73 1.10
CA ILE A 330 26.61 12.89 0.02
C ILE A 330 27.05 14.36 0.02
N PRO A 331 28.38 14.67 -0.01
CA PRO A 331 28.85 16.04 0.03
C PRO A 331 28.25 16.89 -1.11
N GLN A 332 27.73 18.08 -0.79
CA GLN A 332 27.05 18.95 -1.76
C GLN A 332 27.92 19.29 -2.99
N SER A 333 29.25 19.33 -2.83
CA SER A 333 30.20 19.56 -3.92
C SER A 333 30.19 18.48 -5.00
N GLN A 334 29.56 17.34 -4.76
CA GLN A 334 29.46 16.22 -5.70
C GLN A 334 28.31 16.37 -6.69
N PHE A 335 27.36 17.27 -6.44
CA PHE A 335 26.23 17.52 -7.32
C PHE A 335 26.60 18.58 -8.35
N SER A 336 26.48 18.22 -9.63
CA SER A 336 26.71 19.16 -10.73
C SER A 336 25.43 19.96 -10.98
N ARG A 337 25.41 21.26 -10.63
CA ARG A 337 24.38 22.17 -11.15
C ARG A 337 24.69 22.47 -12.61
N ASN A 338 24.25 21.60 -13.51
CA ASN A 338 24.17 21.99 -14.92
C ASN A 338 22.93 22.88 -15.09
N ASP A 339 23.10 24.19 -14.90
CA ASP A 339 22.07 25.23 -15.11
C ASP A 339 21.50 25.26 -16.56
N LYS A 340 22.03 24.42 -17.47
CA LYS A 340 21.66 24.37 -18.89
C LYS A 340 20.72 23.24 -19.28
N ASP A 341 20.53 22.23 -18.43
CA ASP A 341 19.45 21.23 -18.61
C ASP A 341 18.26 21.66 -17.74
N GLN A 342 17.58 22.71 -18.19
CA GLN A 342 16.25 23.10 -17.70
C GLN A 342 15.13 22.15 -18.19
N ASN A 343 15.48 20.93 -18.61
CA ASN A 343 14.50 19.86 -18.60
C ASN A 343 14.36 19.44 -17.14
N GLN A 344 13.23 19.82 -16.54
CA GLN A 344 12.79 19.41 -15.21
C GLN A 344 12.76 17.87 -15.15
N ASP A 345 13.90 17.25 -14.87
CA ASP A 345 13.97 15.82 -14.60
C ASP A 345 13.35 15.59 -13.23
N GLU A 346 12.06 15.32 -13.24
CA GLU A 346 11.22 15.18 -12.06
C GLU A 346 11.74 14.10 -11.09
N ILE A 347 12.35 13.02 -11.61
CA ILE A 347 12.97 11.98 -10.79
C ILE A 347 14.14 12.56 -10.01
N ARG A 348 14.99 13.35 -10.66
CA ARG A 348 16.11 14.02 -10.00
C ARG A 348 15.63 14.95 -8.89
N GLU A 349 14.60 15.75 -9.16
CA GLU A 349 14.02 16.68 -8.18
C GLU A 349 13.46 15.94 -6.96
N LEU A 350 12.66 14.89 -7.18
CA LEU A 350 12.11 14.05 -6.12
C LEU A 350 13.18 13.41 -5.25
N LEU A 351 14.29 12.96 -5.84
CA LEU A 351 15.40 12.37 -5.06
C LEU A 351 16.17 13.43 -4.26
N PHE A 352 16.45 14.58 -4.87
CA PHE A 352 17.34 15.59 -4.29
C PHE A 352 16.64 16.53 -3.31
N LEU A 353 15.52 17.13 -3.73
CA LEU A 353 14.70 18.02 -2.89
C LEU A 353 13.88 17.22 -1.89
N GLY A 354 13.50 16.00 -2.28
CA GLY A 354 12.71 15.07 -1.52
C GLY A 354 11.24 15.13 -1.87
N ARG A 355 10.52 14.04 -1.58
CA ARG A 355 9.06 14.04 -1.56
C ARG A 355 8.51 15.03 -0.54
N LYS A 356 7.24 15.38 -0.66
CA LYS A 356 6.53 16.19 0.33
C LYS A 356 6.54 15.55 1.72
N THR A 357 6.38 14.23 1.81
CA THR A 357 6.33 13.50 3.08
C THR A 357 7.55 12.60 3.27
N GLY A 358 8.20 12.73 4.43
CA GLY A 358 9.15 11.75 4.94
C GLY A 358 8.43 10.74 5.80
N PHE A 359 8.62 9.45 5.53
CA PHE A 359 8.04 8.39 6.33
C PHE A 359 9.07 7.90 7.35
N PRO A 360 8.64 7.35 8.50
CA PRO A 360 9.57 6.77 9.47
C PRO A 360 10.51 5.74 8.85
N TRP A 361 10.01 4.95 7.90
CA TRP A 361 10.76 3.90 7.22
C TRP A 361 11.50 4.38 5.96
N ASP A 362 11.15 5.53 5.39
CA ASP A 362 11.79 6.05 4.17
C ASP A 362 11.92 7.57 4.19
N PRO A 363 13.14 8.14 4.28
CA PRO A 363 13.34 9.56 4.30
C PRO A 363 12.82 10.21 3.02
N ALA A 364 12.27 11.42 3.14
CA ALA A 364 11.78 12.21 2.00
C ALA A 364 12.87 12.41 0.95
N ARG A 365 14.11 12.69 1.40
CA ARG A 365 15.27 12.94 0.55
C ARG A 365 16.11 11.69 0.41
N CYS A 366 16.69 11.57 -0.79
CA CYS A 366 17.48 10.44 -1.22
C CYS A 366 18.77 10.95 -1.87
N LEU A 367 19.74 11.41 -1.07
CA LEU A 367 20.95 12.06 -1.60
C LEU A 367 21.87 11.09 -2.33
N LEU A 368 22.02 9.85 -1.85
CA LEU A 368 22.75 8.82 -2.59
C LEU A 368 22.05 8.49 -3.92
N GLY A 369 20.73 8.30 -3.93
CA GLY A 369 20.00 8.05 -5.17
C GLY A 369 20.10 9.22 -6.15
N ALA A 370 19.95 10.46 -5.67
CA ALA A 370 20.15 11.67 -6.48
C ALA A 370 21.55 11.73 -7.08
N TYR A 371 22.59 11.43 -6.30
CA TYR A 371 23.97 11.40 -6.78
C TYR A 371 24.19 10.32 -7.84
N LEU A 372 23.68 9.10 -7.62
CA LEU A 372 23.74 8.02 -8.60
C LEU A 372 23.02 8.41 -9.90
N TYR A 373 21.84 9.03 -9.79
CA TYR A 373 21.08 9.48 -10.94
C TYR A 373 21.80 10.59 -11.72
N ASP A 374 22.36 11.60 -11.03
CA ASP A 374 23.14 12.68 -11.65
C ASP A 374 24.36 12.15 -12.43
N LYS A 375 25.01 11.09 -11.93
CA LYS A 375 26.23 10.53 -12.53
C LYS A 375 25.97 9.53 -13.65
N LEU A 376 24.86 8.80 -13.58
CA LEU A 376 24.54 7.71 -14.50
C LEU A 376 23.50 8.11 -15.56
N GLY A 377 22.61 9.03 -15.21
CA GLY A 377 21.35 9.28 -15.91
C GLY A 377 20.43 8.04 -15.91
N LYS A 378 19.20 8.22 -16.39
CA LYS A 378 18.21 7.13 -16.46
C LYS A 378 18.75 5.84 -17.10
N ARG A 379 19.35 5.95 -18.30
CA ARG A 379 19.90 4.79 -19.02
C ARG A 379 21.02 4.08 -18.27
N GLY A 380 21.83 4.83 -17.50
CA GLY A 380 22.89 4.25 -16.69
C GLY A 380 22.34 3.52 -15.48
N VAL A 381 21.31 4.08 -14.83
CA VAL A 381 20.57 3.41 -13.74
C VAL A 381 19.95 2.12 -14.23
N ASP A 382 19.21 2.14 -15.34
CA ASP A 382 18.56 0.94 -15.89
C ASP A 382 19.59 -0.18 -16.16
N ARG A 383 20.73 0.15 -16.78
CA ARG A 383 21.80 -0.84 -17.01
C ARG A 383 22.42 -1.36 -15.71
N ALA A 384 22.67 -0.49 -14.74
CA ALA A 384 23.27 -0.89 -13.47
C ALA A 384 22.32 -1.79 -12.66
N VAL A 385 21.01 -1.51 -12.66
CA VAL A 385 20.01 -2.39 -12.04
C VAL A 385 19.98 -3.76 -12.70
N GLU A 386 20.06 -3.84 -14.04
CA GLU A 386 20.11 -5.12 -14.75
C GLU A 386 21.40 -5.91 -14.48
N VAL A 387 22.55 -5.24 -14.34
CA VAL A 387 23.80 -5.89 -13.89
C VAL A 387 23.59 -6.48 -12.49
N GLY A 388 23.05 -5.68 -11.58
CA GLY A 388 22.74 -6.11 -10.24
C GLY A 388 21.81 -7.33 -10.21
N LYS A 389 20.69 -7.30 -10.94
CA LYS A 389 19.70 -8.41 -10.97
C LYS A 389 20.32 -9.77 -11.22
N ASN A 390 21.38 -9.82 -12.02
CA ASN A 390 22.07 -11.04 -12.40
C ASN A 390 23.28 -11.38 -11.51
N GLY A 391 23.64 -10.49 -10.58
CA GLY A 391 24.79 -10.63 -9.69
C GLY A 391 24.39 -11.03 -8.27
N THR A 392 25.34 -11.63 -7.56
CA THR A 392 25.26 -11.83 -6.10
C THR A 392 25.97 -10.67 -5.39
N PRO A 393 25.34 -10.03 -4.38
CA PRO A 393 26.00 -9.01 -3.58
C PRO A 393 27.37 -9.47 -3.08
N GLY A 394 28.38 -8.61 -3.20
CA GLY A 394 29.74 -8.89 -2.78
C GLY A 394 30.65 -9.43 -3.89
N GLY A 395 30.09 -9.75 -5.07
CA GLY A 395 30.88 -10.12 -6.25
C GLY A 395 31.64 -8.94 -6.86
N GLY A 396 31.23 -7.70 -6.56
CA GLY A 396 31.86 -6.49 -7.08
C GLY A 396 31.49 -6.15 -8.52
N ASP A 397 30.73 -7.00 -9.22
CA ASP A 397 30.32 -6.83 -10.62
C ASP A 397 29.60 -5.50 -10.85
N LEU A 398 28.66 -5.16 -9.96
CA LEU A 398 27.96 -3.88 -10.00
C LEU A 398 28.93 -2.71 -9.80
N LEU A 399 29.82 -2.79 -8.81
CA LEU A 399 30.77 -1.71 -8.51
C LEU A 399 31.78 -1.50 -9.66
N MET A 400 32.19 -2.56 -10.35
CA MET A 400 33.03 -2.48 -11.55
C MET A 400 32.31 -1.84 -12.74
N HIS A 401 30.97 -1.92 -12.78
CA HIS A 401 30.15 -1.27 -13.80
C HIS A 401 29.97 0.24 -13.54
N LEU A 402 30.13 0.70 -12.31
CA LEU A 402 29.97 2.11 -11.95
C LEU A 402 31.22 2.94 -12.27
N PRO A 403 31.06 4.26 -12.54
CA PRO A 403 32.21 5.16 -12.66
C PRO A 403 33.09 5.12 -11.40
N LYS A 404 34.41 5.10 -11.59
CA LYS A 404 35.38 5.03 -10.46
C LYS A 404 35.16 6.13 -9.42
N GLU A 405 34.80 7.34 -9.87
CA GLU A 405 34.47 8.45 -8.97
C GLU A 405 33.24 8.17 -8.10
N VAL A 406 32.21 7.53 -8.65
CA VAL A 406 31.00 7.15 -7.91
C VAL A 406 31.35 6.16 -6.81
N VAL A 407 32.11 5.11 -7.15
CA VAL A 407 32.55 4.10 -6.17
C VAL A 407 33.38 4.76 -5.05
N ALA A 408 34.30 5.65 -5.39
CA ALA A 408 35.12 6.35 -4.40
C ALA A 408 34.30 7.28 -3.48
N THR A 409 33.35 8.04 -4.02
CA THR A 409 32.48 8.93 -3.24
C THR A 409 31.57 8.14 -2.29
N VAL A 410 30.98 7.05 -2.77
CA VAL A 410 30.12 6.19 -1.92
C VAL A 410 30.95 5.54 -0.82
N ALA A 411 32.12 4.99 -1.13
CA ALA A 411 33.05 4.40 -0.15
C ALA A 411 33.42 5.40 0.96
N SER A 412 33.72 6.65 0.59
CA SER A 412 34.05 7.69 1.56
C SER A 412 32.85 8.07 2.45
N SER A 413 31.63 8.05 1.91
CA SER A 413 30.43 8.45 2.64
C SER A 413 29.96 7.35 3.61
N LEU A 414 30.16 6.08 3.23
CA LEU A 414 29.86 4.91 4.07
C LEU A 414 30.63 4.89 5.39
N GLY A 415 31.83 5.49 5.44
CA GLY A 415 32.58 5.65 6.68
C GLY A 415 31.83 6.45 7.75
N GLY A 416 30.92 7.35 7.37
CA GLY A 416 30.05 8.07 8.30
C GLY A 416 28.91 7.20 8.87
N VAL A 417 28.49 6.18 8.13
CA VAL A 417 27.41 5.25 8.54
C VAL A 417 27.97 4.10 9.39
N LEU A 418 29.14 3.58 9.01
CA LEU A 418 29.85 2.51 9.72
C LEU A 418 31.31 2.92 10.00
N PRO A 419 31.55 3.72 11.06
CA PRO A 419 32.88 4.24 11.37
C PRO A 419 33.95 3.15 11.54
N ASN A 420 33.57 2.01 12.14
CA ASN A 420 34.49 0.89 12.38
C ASN A 420 34.96 0.19 11.09
N ARG A 421 34.33 0.46 9.95
CA ARG A 421 34.67 -0.11 8.63
C ARG A 421 35.17 0.94 7.64
N ALA A 422 35.33 2.20 8.05
CA ALA A 422 35.67 3.31 7.17
C ALA A 422 36.93 3.04 6.33
N GLU A 423 38.03 2.58 6.95
CA GLU A 423 39.27 2.24 6.24
C GLU A 423 39.05 1.11 5.23
N ALA A 424 38.26 0.09 5.59
CA ALA A 424 37.97 -1.04 4.71
C ALA A 424 37.19 -0.61 3.46
N PHE A 425 36.25 0.34 3.60
CA PHE A 425 35.54 0.90 2.45
C PHE A 425 36.46 1.68 1.50
N LEU A 426 37.36 2.52 2.05
CA LEU A 426 38.28 3.34 1.25
C LEU A 426 39.26 2.50 0.41
N GLU A 427 39.54 1.25 0.80
CA GLU A 427 40.38 0.33 0.03
C GLU A 427 39.67 -0.33 -1.16
N ILE A 428 38.33 -0.32 -1.21
CA ILE A 428 37.56 -1.01 -2.25
C ILE A 428 37.86 -0.48 -3.66
N PRO A 429 37.85 0.84 -3.93
CA PRO A 429 38.19 1.37 -5.25
C PRO A 429 39.56 0.88 -5.77
N ASN A 430 40.56 0.79 -4.88
CA ASN A 430 41.90 0.31 -5.21
C ASN A 430 41.92 -1.19 -5.50
N LYS A 431 41.19 -2.00 -4.73
CA LYS A 431 41.08 -3.45 -4.93
C LYS A 431 40.41 -3.78 -6.27
N LEU A 432 39.31 -3.09 -6.60
CA LEU A 432 38.61 -3.27 -7.88
C LEU A 432 39.48 -2.83 -9.08
N GLY A 433 40.26 -1.76 -8.91
CA GLY A 433 41.20 -1.30 -9.95
C GLY A 433 42.32 -2.28 -10.29
N LYS A 434 42.67 -3.20 -9.38
CA LYS A 434 43.67 -4.27 -9.62
C LYS A 434 43.10 -5.50 -10.32
N ILE A 435 41.78 -5.66 -10.35
CA ILE A 435 41.11 -6.79 -11.02
C ILE A 435 40.86 -6.49 -12.50
N LEU A 436 40.83 -5.21 -12.87
CA LEU A 436 40.55 -4.72 -14.22
C LEU A 436 41.81 -4.39 -15.06
N ASN A 437 43.00 -4.49 -14.46
CA ASN A 437 44.32 -4.35 -15.11
C ASN A 437 45.03 -5.69 -15.10
#